data_AF-A0A1S6XPE6-F1
#
_entry.id   AF-A0A1S6XPE6-F1
#
_cell.length_a   1.000
_cell.length_b   1.000
_cell.length_c   1.000
_cell.angle_alpha   90.00
_cell.angle_beta   90.00
_cell.angle_gamma   90.00
#
_symmetry.space_group_name_H-M   'P 1'
#
loop_
_entity.id
_entity.type
_entity.pdbx_description
1 polymer ?
#
loop_
_entity_poly.entity_id
_entity_poly.type
_entity_poly.pdbx_seq_one_letter_code
_entity_poly.pdbx_strand_id
1 'polypeptide(L)'
;MQHKYRLNVSILLMSSLLIQNVNAREDSSNYFDQLLKRNLLKNLFHGQTLVDSTHTTSWGISQNTKIKKGGIEIVQNSGISSNATIHKGGKQLVTNQGKAIETKIEGGSQFIFNQDSSTRTFRNSSAYDAVVSGKDGIWGQQNVYDGGEAWNTKVMKDGEQNIYKVRTKKGGVLHKLKYLKMVGNTFWRKARPTTLF
;
A
#
# COMPACT_ATOMS: atom_id res chain seq x y z
N MET A 1 27.61 -66.54 12.17
CA MET A 1 26.74 -65.65 12.96
C MET A 1 27.07 -64.21 12.61
N GLN A 2 26.05 -63.39 12.36
CA GLN A 2 26.10 -62.05 11.76
C GLN A 2 26.37 -60.91 12.76
N HIS A 3 26.59 -59.71 12.18
CA HIS A 3 26.63 -58.33 12.70
C HIS A 3 28.03 -57.80 13.04
N LYS A 4 28.44 -56.57 12.67
CA LYS A 4 27.77 -55.33 12.21
C LYS A 4 28.90 -54.38 11.79
N TYR A 5 28.92 -53.79 10.59
CA TYR A 5 29.51 -52.44 10.34
C TYR A 5 28.86 -51.82 9.09
N ARG A 6 27.85 -50.98 9.31
CA ARG A 6 27.34 -50.02 8.31
C ARG A 6 27.64 -48.63 8.84
N LEU A 7 28.82 -48.12 8.49
CA LEU A 7 29.17 -46.70 8.59
C LEU A 7 30.30 -46.46 7.59
N ASN A 8 30.35 -45.27 6.99
CA ASN A 8 31.46 -44.72 6.18
C ASN A 8 31.31 -44.76 4.65
N VAL A 9 30.12 -44.50 4.10
CA VAL A 9 30.04 -43.87 2.77
C VAL A 9 29.65 -42.40 2.89
N SER A 10 28.82 -42.04 3.87
CA SER A 10 28.38 -40.64 4.09
C SER A 10 29.46 -39.72 4.66
N ILE A 11 30.42 -40.23 5.46
CA ILE A 11 31.49 -39.39 6.05
C ILE A 11 32.50 -38.94 4.99
N LEU A 12 32.75 -39.75 3.96
CA LEU A 12 33.63 -39.37 2.85
C LEU A 12 32.99 -38.29 1.95
N LEU A 13 31.67 -38.32 1.74
CA LEU A 13 30.94 -37.29 0.99
C LEU A 13 30.83 -35.96 1.76
N MET A 14 30.76 -36.00 3.08
CA MET A 14 30.79 -34.77 3.91
C MET A 14 32.21 -34.17 4.01
N SER A 15 33.25 -35.01 3.90
CA SER A 15 34.65 -34.58 3.89
C SER A 15 35.04 -33.85 2.59
N SER A 16 34.57 -34.32 1.43
CA SER A 16 34.86 -33.66 0.14
C SER A 16 34.14 -32.32 -0.04
N LEU A 17 33.04 -32.06 0.68
CA LEU A 17 32.42 -30.72 0.73
C LEU A 17 33.15 -29.75 1.67
N LEU A 18 33.99 -30.22 2.58
CA LEU A 18 34.73 -29.35 3.51
C LEU A 18 36.09 -28.89 2.97
N ILE A 19 36.64 -29.54 1.94
CA ILE A 19 37.97 -29.21 1.36
C ILE A 19 37.91 -28.14 0.24
N GLN A 20 36.75 -27.52 -0.01
CA GLN A 20 36.68 -26.30 -0.85
C GLN A 20 36.60 -25.00 -0.04
N ASN A 21 36.80 -25.04 1.28
CA ASN A 21 36.77 -23.88 2.17
C ASN A 21 38.16 -23.38 2.55
N VAL A 22 38.87 -22.77 1.60
CA VAL A 22 39.89 -21.76 1.97
C VAL A 22 39.70 -20.42 1.24
N ASN A 23 38.98 -20.35 0.10
CA ASN A 23 38.81 -19.09 -0.66
C ASN A 23 37.36 -18.70 -1.06
N ALA A 24 36.30 -19.32 -0.50
CA ALA A 24 34.91 -19.07 -0.92
C ALA A 24 33.93 -18.61 0.19
N ARG A 25 34.45 -18.25 1.38
CA ARG A 25 33.62 -17.92 2.55
C ARG A 25 33.05 -16.49 2.53
N GLU A 26 33.58 -15.59 1.70
CA GLU A 26 33.05 -14.22 1.52
C GLU A 26 31.99 -14.10 0.41
N ASP A 27 31.97 -15.01 -0.57
CA ASP A 27 31.05 -14.92 -1.72
C ASP A 27 29.66 -15.53 -1.49
N SER A 28 29.58 -16.58 -0.66
CA SER A 28 28.29 -17.22 -0.36
C SER A 28 27.39 -16.32 0.48
N SER A 29 27.93 -15.57 1.44
CA SER A 29 27.16 -14.58 2.20
C SER A 29 26.66 -13.46 1.28
N ASN A 30 27.49 -13.01 0.32
CA ASN A 30 27.12 -12.01 -0.67
C ASN A 30 26.06 -12.50 -1.66
N TYR A 31 26.11 -13.77 -2.07
CA TYR A 31 25.11 -14.34 -2.98
C TYR A 31 23.76 -14.53 -2.27
N PHE A 32 23.76 -15.07 -1.05
CA PHE A 32 22.54 -15.17 -0.25
C PHE A 32 21.98 -13.80 0.12
N ASP A 33 22.82 -12.84 0.52
CA ASP A 33 22.40 -11.47 0.80
C ASP A 33 21.88 -10.76 -0.46
N GLN A 34 22.51 -10.96 -1.62
CA GLN A 34 21.99 -10.43 -2.89
C GLN A 34 20.68 -11.10 -3.30
N LEU A 35 20.53 -12.41 -3.12
CA LEU A 35 19.30 -13.13 -3.43
C LEU A 35 18.17 -12.74 -2.47
N LEU A 36 18.49 -12.54 -1.19
CA LEU A 36 17.60 -12.05 -0.14
C LEU A 36 17.17 -10.61 -0.43
N LYS A 37 18.11 -9.71 -0.75
CA LYS A 37 17.83 -8.34 -1.20
C LYS A 37 17.00 -8.35 -2.48
N ARG A 38 17.30 -9.21 -3.45
CA ARG A 38 16.57 -9.29 -4.72
C ARG A 38 15.21 -9.96 -4.62
N ASN A 39 14.92 -10.80 -3.64
CA ASN A 39 13.63 -11.52 -3.59
C ASN A 39 12.76 -11.08 -2.41
N LEU A 40 13.34 -10.68 -1.27
CA LEU A 40 12.60 -10.13 -0.14
C LEU A 40 12.53 -8.59 -0.15
N LEU A 41 13.62 -7.88 -0.49
CA LEU A 41 13.58 -6.40 -0.49
C LEU A 41 13.03 -5.77 -1.77
N LYS A 42 12.92 -6.50 -2.89
CA LYS A 42 12.21 -5.99 -4.09
C LYS A 42 10.76 -5.65 -3.80
N ASN A 43 10.16 -6.30 -2.81
CA ASN A 43 8.79 -6.05 -2.38
C ASN A 43 8.72 -5.04 -1.23
N LEU A 44 9.83 -4.37 -0.88
CA LEU A 44 9.89 -3.43 0.24
C LEU A 44 10.63 -2.15 -0.20
N PHE A 45 9.86 -1.18 -0.67
CA PHE A 45 10.39 0.11 -1.13
C PHE A 45 10.32 1.14 0.00
N HIS A 46 11.43 1.81 0.31
CA HIS A 46 11.45 2.86 1.34
C HIS A 46 11.90 4.21 0.77
N GLY A 47 11.14 5.27 1.08
CA GLY A 47 11.58 6.66 0.90
C GLY A 47 11.65 7.14 -0.55
N GLN A 48 10.96 6.50 -1.48
CA GLN A 48 10.94 6.93 -2.89
C GLN A 48 10.31 8.31 -3.02
N THR A 49 10.81 9.12 -3.97
CA THR A 49 10.18 10.37 -4.38
C THR A 49 9.75 10.25 -5.83
N LEU A 50 8.45 10.39 -6.10
CA LEU A 50 7.87 10.32 -7.44
C LEU A 50 7.62 11.74 -7.95
N VAL A 51 8.20 12.07 -9.11
CA VAL A 51 8.03 13.32 -9.84
C VAL A 51 7.90 12.95 -11.30
N ASP A 52 6.79 13.32 -11.94
CA ASP A 52 6.48 12.95 -13.34
C ASP A 52 6.72 11.45 -13.66
N SER A 53 6.53 10.59 -12.66
CA SER A 53 6.83 9.16 -12.73
C SER A 53 5.75 8.33 -12.06
N THR A 54 5.59 7.08 -12.49
CA THR A 54 4.63 6.14 -11.91
C THR A 54 5.35 5.01 -11.20
N HIS A 55 4.96 4.71 -9.96
CA HIS A 55 5.39 3.52 -9.22
C HIS A 55 4.17 2.64 -8.94
N THR A 56 4.30 1.32 -9.14
CA THR A 56 3.24 0.36 -8.82
C THR A 56 3.71 -0.60 -7.73
N THR A 57 2.98 -0.64 -6.62
CA THR A 57 3.18 -1.59 -5.53
C THR A 57 2.14 -2.70 -5.66
N SER A 58 2.59 -3.94 -5.87
CA SER A 58 1.75 -5.14 -5.98
C SER A 58 2.35 -6.28 -5.17
N TRP A 59 1.55 -6.96 -4.34
CA TRP A 59 2.01 -8.02 -3.41
C TRP A 59 3.24 -7.64 -2.55
N GLY A 60 3.43 -6.35 -2.31
CA GLY A 60 4.57 -5.80 -1.60
C GLY A 60 4.18 -4.57 -0.78
N ILE A 61 5.17 -3.98 -0.14
CA ILE A 61 5.05 -2.84 0.76
C ILE A 61 5.88 -1.68 0.21
N SER A 62 5.25 -0.52 0.07
CA SER A 62 5.89 0.77 -0.16
C SER A 62 5.78 1.58 1.13
N GLN A 63 6.87 2.22 1.57
CA GLN A 63 6.92 2.97 2.81
C GLN A 63 7.51 4.36 2.58
N ASN A 64 6.90 5.37 3.20
CA ASN A 64 7.40 6.74 3.21
C ASN A 64 7.58 7.37 1.81
N THR A 65 6.76 6.94 0.84
CA THR A 65 6.82 7.45 -0.53
C THR A 65 6.30 8.89 -0.59
N LYS A 66 7.10 9.79 -1.18
CA LYS A 66 6.74 11.18 -1.42
C LYS A 66 6.25 11.33 -2.85
N ILE A 67 4.97 11.59 -3.03
CA ILE A 67 4.33 11.68 -4.35
C ILE A 67 4.15 13.16 -4.66
N LYS A 68 4.99 13.70 -5.55
CA LYS A 68 5.00 15.12 -5.92
C LYS A 68 4.30 15.32 -7.27
N LYS A 69 4.36 16.56 -7.80
CA LYS A 69 3.78 16.94 -9.08
C LYS A 69 4.09 15.92 -10.18
N GLY A 70 3.03 15.43 -10.83
CA GLY A 70 3.09 14.42 -11.90
C GLY A 70 3.46 13.01 -11.45
N GLY A 71 3.87 12.84 -10.19
CA GLY A 71 4.11 11.55 -9.57
C GLY A 71 2.81 10.80 -9.31
N ILE A 72 2.83 9.49 -9.55
CA ILE A 72 1.69 8.60 -9.34
C ILE A 72 2.16 7.34 -8.63
N GLU A 73 1.56 7.01 -7.49
CA GLU A 73 1.70 5.69 -6.88
C GLU A 73 0.42 4.88 -7.10
N ILE A 74 0.55 3.66 -7.61
CA ILE A 74 -0.55 2.71 -7.77
C ILE A 74 -0.33 1.57 -6.77
N VAL A 75 -1.25 1.42 -5.82
CA VAL A 75 -1.24 0.37 -4.81
C VAL A 75 -2.32 -0.63 -5.15
N GLN A 76 -1.94 -1.83 -5.57
CA GLN A 76 -2.88 -2.82 -6.08
C GLN A 76 -2.52 -4.25 -5.75
N ASN A 77 -3.42 -5.21 -6.00
CA ASN A 77 -3.20 -6.65 -5.82
C ASN A 77 -2.62 -6.92 -4.41
N SER A 78 -3.37 -6.51 -3.39
CA SER A 78 -2.97 -6.50 -1.97
C SER A 78 -1.61 -5.89 -1.62
N GLY A 79 -1.05 -5.04 -2.50
CA GLY A 79 0.04 -4.14 -2.14
C GLY A 79 -0.38 -3.22 -0.99
N ILE A 80 0.62 -2.80 -0.21
CA ILE A 80 0.45 -1.93 0.95
C ILE A 80 1.32 -0.70 0.75
N SER A 81 0.75 0.50 0.81
CA SER A 81 1.51 1.75 0.93
C SER A 81 1.33 2.31 2.34
N SER A 82 2.43 2.49 3.06
CA SER A 82 2.45 2.99 4.43
C SER A 82 3.15 4.34 4.49
N ASN A 83 2.55 5.29 5.21
CA ASN A 83 3.15 6.60 5.47
C ASN A 83 3.51 7.39 4.21
N ALA A 84 2.81 7.15 3.10
CA ALA A 84 2.98 7.97 1.89
C ALA A 84 2.54 9.42 2.14
N THR A 85 3.26 10.36 1.56
CA THR A 85 2.90 11.80 1.58
C THR A 85 2.63 12.25 0.15
N ILE A 86 1.41 12.70 -0.11
CA ILE A 86 0.95 13.15 -1.43
C ILE A 86 0.92 14.68 -1.43
N HIS A 87 1.87 15.29 -2.12
CA HIS A 87 1.97 16.73 -2.27
C HIS A 87 1.17 17.23 -3.48
N LYS A 88 1.08 18.57 -3.60
CA LYS A 88 0.47 19.27 -4.74
C LYS A 88 0.82 18.64 -6.09
N GLY A 89 -0.23 18.23 -6.81
CA GLY A 89 -0.13 17.63 -8.15
C GLY A 89 0.29 16.16 -8.19
N GLY A 90 0.57 15.54 -7.03
CA GLY A 90 0.81 14.10 -6.91
C GLY A 90 -0.49 13.33 -6.69
N LYS A 91 -0.49 12.04 -7.08
CA LYS A 91 -1.66 11.17 -6.97
C LYS A 91 -1.32 9.79 -6.41
N GLN A 92 -2.16 9.27 -5.53
CA GLN A 92 -2.13 7.86 -5.14
C GLN A 92 -3.43 7.17 -5.52
N LEU A 93 -3.34 6.03 -6.19
CA LEU A 93 -4.47 5.18 -6.55
C LEU A 93 -4.40 3.90 -5.73
N VAL A 94 -5.41 3.64 -4.91
CA VAL A 94 -5.53 2.43 -4.10
C VAL A 94 -6.65 1.58 -4.70
N THR A 95 -6.28 0.48 -5.34
CA THR A 95 -7.20 -0.32 -6.14
C THR A 95 -6.97 -1.82 -6.04
N ASN A 96 -7.89 -2.63 -6.57
CA ASN A 96 -7.77 -4.09 -6.64
C ASN A 96 -7.25 -4.71 -5.32
N GLN A 97 -7.95 -4.44 -4.22
CA GLN A 97 -7.64 -4.92 -2.87
C GLN A 97 -6.37 -4.32 -2.24
N GLY A 98 -5.82 -3.26 -2.83
CA GLY A 98 -4.71 -2.49 -2.29
C GLY A 98 -5.06 -1.80 -0.97
N LYS A 99 -4.03 -1.53 -0.16
CA LYS A 99 -4.19 -0.88 1.14
C LYS A 99 -3.26 0.33 1.27
N ALA A 100 -3.82 1.46 1.67
CA ALA A 100 -3.05 2.62 2.10
C ALA A 100 -3.20 2.82 3.61
N ILE A 101 -2.10 3.09 4.32
CA ILE A 101 -2.06 3.23 5.76
C ILE A 101 -1.34 4.54 6.09
N GLU A 102 -1.95 5.36 6.94
CA GLU A 102 -1.37 6.62 7.45
C GLU A 102 -0.94 7.59 6.34
N THR A 103 -1.67 7.61 5.22
CA THR A 103 -1.39 8.53 4.12
C THR A 103 -1.61 9.97 4.54
N LYS A 104 -0.64 10.84 4.25
CA LYS A 104 -0.74 12.29 4.41
C LYS A 104 -1.01 12.93 3.06
N ILE A 105 -2.21 13.49 2.87
CA ILE A 105 -2.59 14.20 1.65
C ILE A 105 -2.42 15.70 1.93
N GLU A 106 -1.39 16.31 1.37
CA GLU A 106 -1.00 17.72 1.57
C GLU A 106 -1.13 18.51 0.25
N GLY A 107 -2.37 18.83 -0.14
CA GLY A 107 -2.68 19.49 -1.41
C GLY A 107 -2.64 18.56 -2.65
N GLY A 108 -2.41 17.26 -2.45
CA GLY A 108 -2.48 16.23 -3.50
C GLY A 108 -3.82 15.48 -3.51
N SER A 109 -3.87 14.34 -4.21
CA SER A 109 -5.10 13.54 -4.32
C SER A 109 -4.89 12.04 -4.08
N GLN A 110 -5.75 11.42 -3.28
CA GLN A 110 -5.87 9.98 -3.13
C GLN A 110 -7.20 9.49 -3.71
N PHE A 111 -7.17 8.37 -4.45
CA PHE A 111 -8.33 7.74 -5.05
C PHE A 111 -8.42 6.29 -4.57
N ILE A 112 -9.54 5.88 -3.98
CA ILE A 112 -9.73 4.53 -3.43
C ILE A 112 -10.94 3.90 -4.11
N PHE A 113 -10.74 2.81 -4.84
CA PHE A 113 -11.78 2.18 -5.67
C PHE A 113 -11.40 0.77 -6.09
N ASN A 114 -12.36 -0.11 -6.35
CA ASN A 114 -12.10 -1.37 -7.06
C ASN A 114 -12.47 -1.23 -8.55
N GLN A 115 -11.66 -1.79 -9.46
CA GLN A 115 -11.96 -1.76 -10.90
C GLN A 115 -13.11 -2.72 -11.28
N ASP A 116 -13.23 -3.85 -10.56
CA ASP A 116 -14.27 -4.84 -10.77
C ASP A 116 -14.92 -5.23 -9.44
N SER A 117 -16.21 -4.92 -9.29
CA SER A 117 -17.03 -5.30 -8.13
C SER A 117 -17.66 -6.69 -8.27
N SER A 118 -17.38 -7.38 -9.39
CA SER A 118 -18.06 -8.62 -9.80
C SER A 118 -17.35 -9.87 -9.29
N THR A 119 -16.11 -9.76 -8.80
CA THR A 119 -15.41 -10.88 -8.19
C THR A 119 -16.03 -11.16 -6.83
N ARG A 120 -16.44 -12.41 -6.59
CA ARG A 120 -17.02 -12.90 -5.32
C ARG A 120 -16.04 -12.80 -4.13
N THR A 121 -14.89 -12.18 -4.32
CA THR A 121 -13.90 -11.86 -3.30
C THR A 121 -14.25 -10.51 -2.69
N PHE A 122 -14.85 -10.53 -1.50
CA PHE A 122 -15.35 -9.38 -0.74
C PHE A 122 -14.27 -8.39 -0.24
N ARG A 123 -13.07 -8.36 -0.81
CA ARG A 123 -12.00 -7.50 -0.30
C ARG A 123 -12.01 -6.16 -1.03
N ASN A 124 -12.54 -5.16 -0.35
CA ASN A 124 -12.51 -3.78 -0.82
C ASN A 124 -11.08 -3.22 -0.77
N SER A 125 -10.79 -2.29 -1.66
CA SER A 125 -9.60 -1.44 -1.51
C SER A 125 -9.82 -0.50 -0.33
N SER A 126 -8.78 -0.23 0.46
CA SER A 126 -8.98 0.43 1.75
C SER A 126 -7.89 1.44 2.09
N ALA A 127 -8.27 2.56 2.69
CA ALA A 127 -7.36 3.48 3.36
C ALA A 127 -7.65 3.56 4.86
N TYR A 128 -6.60 3.53 5.69
CA TYR A 128 -6.70 3.63 7.14
C TYR A 128 -5.93 4.83 7.66
N ASP A 129 -6.54 5.56 8.60
CA ASP A 129 -5.92 6.63 9.38
C ASP A 129 -5.28 7.74 8.52
N ALA A 130 -5.84 7.97 7.34
CA ALA A 130 -5.38 9.02 6.44
C ALA A 130 -5.61 10.41 7.06
N VAL A 131 -4.68 11.34 6.81
CA VAL A 131 -4.80 12.75 7.17
C VAL A 131 -4.89 13.57 5.89
N VAL A 132 -5.99 14.32 5.74
CA VAL A 132 -6.28 15.12 4.54
C VAL A 132 -6.21 16.59 4.89
N SER A 133 -5.32 17.34 4.26
CA SER A 133 -5.13 18.78 4.50
C SER A 133 -4.74 19.50 3.21
N GLY A 134 -5.10 20.77 3.11
CA GLY A 134 -4.56 21.60 2.05
C GLY A 134 -3.13 22.04 2.34
N LYS A 135 -2.45 22.53 1.30
CA LYS A 135 -1.12 23.10 1.36
C LYS A 135 -0.98 24.20 0.31
N ASP A 136 -0.49 25.37 0.72
CA ASP A 136 -0.26 26.53 -0.15
C ASP A 136 -1.51 26.91 -0.98
N GLY A 137 -2.68 26.93 -0.33
CA GLY A 137 -3.97 27.28 -0.95
C GLY A 137 -4.55 26.22 -1.87
N ILE A 138 -3.95 25.02 -1.94
CA ILE A 138 -4.48 23.88 -2.70
C ILE A 138 -5.10 22.88 -1.75
N TRP A 139 -6.32 22.45 -2.05
CA TRP A 139 -7.01 21.45 -1.25
C TRP A 139 -6.35 20.07 -1.34
N GLY A 140 -6.24 19.38 -0.20
CA GLY A 140 -5.93 17.95 -0.19
C GLY A 140 -7.22 17.16 -0.38
N GLN A 141 -7.21 16.15 -1.25
CA GLN A 141 -8.45 15.42 -1.58
C GLN A 141 -8.31 13.92 -1.37
N GLN A 142 -9.22 13.33 -0.60
CA GLN A 142 -9.44 11.89 -0.55
C GLN A 142 -10.77 11.56 -1.23
N ASN A 143 -10.73 10.81 -2.31
CA ASN A 143 -11.89 10.44 -3.11
C ASN A 143 -12.13 8.92 -3.00
N VAL A 144 -13.27 8.53 -2.40
CA VAL A 144 -13.64 7.12 -2.17
C VAL A 144 -14.79 6.75 -3.10
N TYR A 145 -14.60 5.77 -3.98
CA TYR A 145 -15.58 5.30 -4.96
C TYR A 145 -16.04 3.87 -4.64
N ASP A 146 -16.87 3.30 -5.51
CA ASP A 146 -17.37 1.93 -5.44
C ASP A 146 -16.27 0.90 -5.11
N GLY A 147 -16.53 0.06 -4.11
CA GLY A 147 -15.56 -0.95 -3.63
C GLY A 147 -14.33 -0.38 -2.91
N GLY A 148 -14.32 0.93 -2.66
CA GLY A 148 -13.36 1.61 -1.82
C GLY A 148 -13.90 1.87 -0.42
N GLU A 149 -13.04 1.72 0.58
CA GLU A 149 -13.33 2.01 1.99
C GLU A 149 -12.30 2.97 2.57
N ALA A 150 -12.74 3.89 3.42
CA ALA A 150 -11.85 4.70 4.24
C ALA A 150 -12.25 4.65 5.72
N TRP A 151 -11.25 4.42 6.56
CA TRP A 151 -11.38 4.20 7.98
C TRP A 151 -10.57 5.25 8.75
N ASN A 152 -11.19 5.88 9.74
CA ASN A 152 -10.56 6.87 10.62
C ASN A 152 -9.87 8.05 9.91
N THR A 153 -10.38 8.46 8.73
CA THR A 153 -9.84 9.63 8.05
C THR A 153 -10.00 10.88 8.91
N LYS A 154 -8.91 11.63 9.06
CA LYS A 154 -8.87 12.96 9.70
C LYS A 154 -8.83 14.01 8.61
N VAL A 155 -9.91 14.76 8.47
CA VAL A 155 -9.99 15.87 7.51
C VAL A 155 -9.65 17.16 8.27
N MET A 156 -8.56 17.79 7.88
CA MET A 156 -8.00 19.00 8.48
C MET A 156 -8.36 20.23 7.64
N LYS A 157 -7.78 21.39 7.99
CA LYS A 157 -7.98 22.63 7.22
C LYS A 157 -7.64 22.39 5.74
N ASP A 158 -8.53 22.86 4.87
CA ASP A 158 -8.43 22.77 3.41
C ASP A 158 -8.28 21.31 2.90
N GLY A 159 -8.65 20.31 3.71
CA GLY A 159 -8.81 18.93 3.30
C GLY A 159 -10.24 18.63 2.91
N GLU A 160 -10.43 17.76 1.92
CA GLU A 160 -11.74 17.30 1.45
C GLU A 160 -11.77 15.78 1.39
N GLN A 161 -12.83 15.19 1.93
CA GLN A 161 -13.12 13.78 1.75
C GLN A 161 -14.44 13.64 1.00
N ASN A 162 -14.37 13.06 -0.19
CA ASN A 162 -15.48 12.91 -1.11
C ASN A 162 -15.85 11.43 -1.24
N ILE A 163 -17.15 11.15 -1.25
CA ILE A 163 -17.70 9.82 -1.48
C ILE A 163 -18.47 9.84 -2.80
N TYR A 164 -18.06 9.00 -3.72
CA TYR A 164 -18.68 8.89 -5.03
C TYR A 164 -19.36 7.53 -5.21
N LYS A 165 -20.36 7.54 -6.08
CA LYS A 165 -21.04 6.36 -6.61
C LYS A 165 -20.92 6.40 -8.12
N VAL A 166 -20.48 5.31 -8.76
CA VAL A 166 -20.27 5.30 -10.22
C VAL A 166 -21.10 4.22 -10.91
N ARG A 167 -20.86 2.93 -10.62
CA ARG A 167 -21.39 1.79 -11.39
C ARG A 167 -22.21 0.80 -10.54
N THR A 168 -22.05 0.78 -9.21
CA THR A 168 -22.68 -0.23 -8.36
C THR A 168 -23.84 0.32 -7.53
N LYS A 169 -24.58 -0.55 -6.83
CA LYS A 169 -25.65 -0.13 -5.89
C LYS A 169 -25.11 0.61 -4.65
N LYS A 170 -23.84 0.42 -4.28
CA LYS A 170 -23.19 1.04 -3.11
C LYS A 170 -21.97 1.87 -3.55
N GLY A 171 -21.91 3.15 -3.15
CA GLY A 171 -20.73 3.99 -3.39
C GLY A 171 -19.56 3.60 -2.48
N GLY A 172 -18.55 4.47 -2.39
CA GLY A 172 -17.51 4.35 -1.36
C GLY A 172 -18.08 4.34 0.06
N VAL A 173 -17.37 3.71 0.99
CA VAL A 173 -17.83 3.58 2.39
C VAL A 173 -16.85 4.25 3.36
N LEU A 174 -17.40 5.00 4.32
CA LEU A 174 -16.63 5.62 5.41
C LEU A 174 -17.07 5.05 6.76
N HIS A 175 -16.11 4.73 7.63
CA HIS A 175 -16.39 4.03 8.89
C HIS A 175 -16.14 4.83 10.17
N LYS A 176 -15.55 6.04 10.10
CA LYS A 176 -15.47 7.01 11.22
C LYS A 176 -14.88 8.33 10.72
N LEU A 177 -15.49 9.46 11.07
CA LEU A 177 -14.98 10.80 10.77
C LEU A 177 -14.71 11.53 12.09
N LYS A 178 -13.51 12.10 12.29
CA LYS A 178 -13.22 12.99 13.41
C LYS A 178 -12.70 14.32 12.87
N TYR A 179 -13.33 15.40 13.35
CA TYR A 179 -13.12 16.82 13.02
C TYR A 179 -13.77 17.28 11.71
N LEU A 180 -14.89 17.99 11.83
CA LEU A 180 -15.60 18.64 10.74
C LEU A 180 -15.49 20.16 10.94
N LYS A 181 -14.85 20.89 10.03
CA LYS A 181 -15.09 22.33 9.86
C LYS A 181 -15.58 22.55 8.43
N MET A 182 -16.89 22.72 8.29
CA MET A 182 -17.52 23.13 7.03
C MET A 182 -17.17 24.60 6.77
N VAL A 183 -16.52 24.88 5.65
CA VAL A 183 -16.49 26.22 5.04
C VAL A 183 -16.60 26.03 3.53
N GLY A 184 -17.68 26.55 2.92
CA GLY A 184 -17.85 26.61 1.46
C GLY A 184 -19.13 25.93 0.98
N ASN A 185 -20.05 26.73 0.44
CA ASN A 185 -21.36 26.33 -0.09
C ASN A 185 -21.24 25.35 -1.28
N THR A 186 -21.14 24.04 -1.03
CA THR A 186 -21.75 23.04 -1.92
C THR A 186 -22.05 21.77 -1.14
N PHE A 187 -23.31 21.66 -0.73
CA PHE A 187 -23.85 20.57 0.07
C PHE A 187 -24.29 19.44 -0.88
N TRP A 188 -23.57 18.32 -0.90
CA TRP A 188 -24.13 17.02 -1.30
C TRP A 188 -23.98 16.02 -0.14
N ARG A 189 -24.68 16.27 0.97
CA ARG A 189 -24.89 15.25 1.99
C ARG A 189 -26.09 14.40 1.57
N LYS A 190 -25.86 13.15 1.18
CA LYS A 190 -26.90 12.11 1.30
C LYS A 190 -26.35 10.87 1.98
N ALA A 191 -25.90 11.04 3.23
CA ALA A 191 -26.05 10.00 4.23
C ALA A 191 -27.49 10.05 4.73
N ARG A 192 -28.36 9.17 4.23
CA ARG A 192 -29.54 8.76 4.99
C ARG A 192 -29.07 7.68 5.97
N PRO A 193 -29.27 7.84 7.29
CA PRO A 193 -29.33 6.68 8.16
C PRO A 193 -30.65 5.96 7.84
N THR A 194 -30.59 4.67 7.51
CA THR A 194 -31.76 3.80 7.68
C THR A 194 -31.48 2.94 8.90
N THR A 195 -32.28 3.20 9.92
CA THR A 195 -32.42 2.53 11.19
C THR A 195 -32.75 1.04 11.06
N LEU A 196 -32.29 0.30 12.07
CA LEU A 196 -32.94 -0.83 12.76
C LEU A 196 -34.02 -1.62 12.01
N PHE A 197 -33.75 -2.91 11.82
CA PHE A 197 -34.55 -4.00 12.39
C PHE A 197 -33.60 -5.04 12.98
#